data_AF-A0A1F8DND7-F1
#
_entry.id   AF-A0A1F8DND7-F1
#
_cell.length_a   1.000
_cell.length_b   1.000
_cell.length_c   1.000
_cell.angle_alpha   90.00
_cell.angle_beta   90.00
_cell.angle_gamma   90.00
#
_symmetry.space_group_name_H-M   'P 1'
#
loop_
_entity.id
_entity.type
_entity.pdbx_description
1 polymer ?
#
loop_
_entity_poly.entity_id
_entity_poly.type
_entity_poly.pdbx_seq_one_letter_code
_entity_poly.pdbx_strand_id
1 'polypeptide(L)'
;MNKLFSIFKKYWLASLSIVLFVSLLVWYFLLPKEGGPVTERAKDIELYKDAIRPGQSVNDLINLLGEPVATLEQDQYKILEYPSAFSKYTSKIFTSEEKIEFIREPVKYEEERKINSYLEQLGEPVAKLYDESLSLSYLGYIYPEQGLAVFAHKTDGIIIEIWYFEPTNIGNFLTTWGKDLVEEPADEPETIK
;
A
#
# COMPACT_ATOMS: atom_id res chain seq x y z
N MET A 1 23.31 -33.77 -55.82
CA MET A 1 23.44 -33.09 -54.51
C MET A 1 24.47 -31.94 -54.47
N ASN A 2 25.25 -31.66 -55.53
CA ASN A 2 26.33 -30.65 -55.44
C ASN A 2 25.93 -29.19 -55.77
N LYS A 3 24.71 -28.94 -56.28
CA LYS A 3 24.24 -27.57 -56.60
C LYS A 3 23.69 -26.81 -55.37
N LEU A 4 23.13 -27.51 -54.39
CA LEU A 4 22.66 -26.90 -53.13
C LEU A 4 23.82 -26.38 -52.28
N PHE A 5 24.95 -27.09 -52.29
CA PHE A 5 26.14 -26.73 -51.52
C PHE A 5 26.85 -25.47 -52.05
N SER A 6 26.77 -25.20 -53.36
CA SER A 6 27.38 -23.99 -53.96
C SER A 6 26.58 -22.73 -53.70
N ILE A 7 25.25 -22.84 -53.59
CA ILE A 7 24.36 -21.72 -53.22
C ILE A 7 24.60 -21.36 -51.75
N PHE A 8 24.73 -22.36 -50.88
CA PHE A 8 25.05 -22.16 -49.47
C PHE A 8 26.36 -21.39 -49.25
N LYS A 9 27.45 -21.74 -49.96
CA LYS A 9 28.73 -21.00 -49.88
C LYS A 9 28.63 -19.55 -50.38
N LYS A 10 27.80 -19.30 -51.40
CA LYS A 10 27.65 -17.98 -52.03
C LYS A 10 26.93 -16.98 -51.13
N TYR A 11 25.98 -17.46 -50.31
CA TYR A 11 25.19 -16.61 -49.42
C TYR A 11 25.53 -16.78 -47.93
N TRP A 12 26.45 -17.68 -47.57
CA TRP A 12 26.92 -17.91 -46.20
C TRP A 12 27.37 -16.63 -45.49
N LEU A 13 28.15 -15.79 -46.20
CA LEU A 13 28.59 -14.49 -45.67
C LEU A 13 27.43 -13.51 -45.48
N ALA A 14 26.46 -13.50 -46.38
CA ALA A 14 25.27 -12.65 -46.27
C ALA A 14 24.35 -13.10 -45.12
N SER A 15 24.16 -14.42 -44.94
CA SER A 15 23.39 -14.96 -43.81
C SER A 15 24.07 -14.67 -42.48
N LEU A 16 25.40 -14.73 -42.41
CA LEU A 16 26.14 -14.40 -41.18
C LEU A 16 25.97 -12.91 -40.82
N SER A 17 25.97 -12.03 -41.81
CA SER A 17 25.77 -10.59 -41.62
C SER A 17 24.35 -10.26 -41.13
N ILE A 18 23.33 -10.98 -41.61
CA ILE A 18 21.94 -10.81 -41.16
C ILE A 18 21.78 -11.27 -39.71
N VAL A 19 22.33 -12.43 -39.35
CA VAL A 19 22.27 -12.94 -37.97
C VAL A 19 22.98 -11.99 -37.01
N LEU A 20 24.12 -11.42 -37.41
CA LEU A 20 24.88 -10.48 -36.60
C LEU A 20 24.14 -9.15 -36.42
N PHE A 21 23.46 -8.66 -37.46
CA PHE A 21 22.62 -7.46 -37.37
C PHE A 21 21.40 -7.67 -36.46
N VAL A 22 20.73 -8.81 -36.56
CA VAL A 22 19.60 -9.15 -35.68
C VAL A 22 20.06 -9.31 -34.23
N SER A 23 21.22 -9.92 -33.99
CA SER A 23 21.81 -10.03 -32.65
C SER A 23 22.14 -8.65 -32.06
N LEU A 24 22.64 -7.71 -32.87
CA LEU A 24 22.91 -6.33 -32.44
C LEU A 24 21.64 -5.57 -32.10
N LEU A 25 20.57 -5.76 -32.86
CA LEU A 25 19.26 -5.17 -32.57
C LEU A 25 18.66 -5.73 -31.28
N VAL A 26 18.71 -7.06 -31.09
CA VAL A 26 18.23 -7.70 -29.86
C VAL A 26 19.05 -7.23 -28.65
N TRP A 27 20.38 -7.12 -28.79
CA TRP A 27 21.23 -6.54 -27.75
C TRP A 27 20.87 -5.07 -27.48
N TYR A 28 20.68 -4.25 -28.52
CA TYR A 28 20.28 -2.85 -28.38
C TYR A 28 18.93 -2.68 -27.65
N PHE A 29 17.96 -3.55 -27.91
CA PHE A 29 16.66 -3.54 -27.23
C PHE A 29 16.68 -4.16 -25.82
N LEU A 30 17.64 -5.03 -25.52
CA LEU A 30 17.81 -5.65 -24.19
C LEU A 30 18.74 -4.86 -23.26
N LEU A 31 19.45 -3.84 -23.76
CA LEU A 31 20.20 -2.92 -22.91
C LEU A 31 19.19 -2.10 -22.08
N PRO A 32 19.21 -2.20 -20.73
CA PRO A 32 18.40 -1.33 -19.90
C PRO A 32 18.81 0.11 -20.20
N LYS A 33 17.84 0.93 -20.59
CA LYS A 33 18.06 2.36 -20.79
C LYS A 33 18.43 2.96 -19.43
N GLU A 34 19.71 3.26 -19.24
CA GLU A 34 20.16 4.00 -18.07
C GLU A 34 19.46 5.36 -18.06
N GLY A 35 18.68 5.59 -17.00
CA GLY A 35 17.97 6.83 -16.76
C GLY A 35 18.95 7.99 -16.67
N GLY A 36 18.58 9.11 -17.30
CA GLY A 36 19.31 10.37 -17.21
C GLY A 36 19.39 10.92 -15.77
N PRO A 37 19.99 12.11 -15.60
CA PRO A 37 20.29 12.66 -14.28
C PRO A 37 19.00 12.79 -13.45
N VAL A 38 19.01 12.12 -12.29
CA VAL A 38 17.92 12.18 -11.32
C VAL A 38 17.95 13.55 -10.65
N THR A 39 17.06 14.43 -11.07
CA THR A 39 16.69 15.63 -10.33
C THR A 39 15.20 15.56 -9.99
N GLU A 40 14.95 15.40 -8.70
CA GLU A 40 13.78 15.81 -7.91
C GLU A 40 12.37 15.54 -8.47
N ARG A 41 11.77 14.45 -7.97
CA ARG A 41 10.32 14.39 -7.73
C ARG A 41 10.05 13.38 -6.62
N ALA A 42 9.76 13.88 -5.41
CA ALA A 42 9.00 13.11 -4.43
C ALA A 42 7.66 12.80 -5.10
N LYS A 43 7.57 11.61 -5.70
CA LYS A 43 6.42 11.14 -6.43
C LYS A 43 5.67 10.24 -5.47
N ASP A 44 4.58 10.77 -4.93
CA ASP A 44 3.44 10.04 -4.35
C ASP A 44 3.78 8.64 -3.85
N ILE A 45 4.40 8.58 -2.67
CA ILE A 45 4.62 7.29 -2.01
C ILE A 45 3.27 6.88 -1.42
N GLU A 46 2.52 6.07 -2.15
CA GLU A 46 1.54 5.14 -1.59
C GLU A 46 2.35 4.16 -0.71
N LEU A 47 2.71 4.59 0.51
CA LEU A 47 3.78 4.02 1.36
C LEU A 47 3.66 2.51 1.59
N TYR A 48 2.44 1.96 1.55
CA TYR A 48 2.14 0.71 2.24
C TYR A 48 1.68 -0.44 1.34
N LYS A 49 1.37 -0.19 0.06
CA LYS A 49 0.78 -1.24 -0.77
C LYS A 49 1.74 -2.41 -1.02
N ASP A 50 3.03 -2.14 -1.18
CA ASP A 50 4.02 -3.18 -1.52
C ASP A 50 5.33 -3.17 -0.72
N ALA A 51 5.67 -2.09 -0.01
CA ALA A 51 6.99 -1.97 0.62
C ALA A 51 7.01 -2.28 2.13
N ILE A 52 5.94 -1.89 2.86
CA ILE A 52 5.88 -1.98 4.32
C ILE A 52 4.65 -2.76 4.74
N ARG A 53 4.82 -3.79 5.57
CA ARG A 53 3.76 -4.68 6.01
C ARG A 53 3.93 -5.10 7.47
N PRO A 54 2.84 -5.36 8.21
CA PRO A 54 2.89 -6.06 9.49
C PRO A 54 3.72 -7.34 9.42
N GLY A 55 4.43 -7.65 10.49
CA GLY A 55 5.38 -8.77 10.63
C GLY A 55 6.81 -8.46 10.18
N GLN A 56 7.06 -7.36 9.45
CA GLN A 56 8.40 -6.97 9.02
C GLN A 56 9.26 -6.43 10.18
N SER A 57 10.58 -6.52 10.02
CA SER A 57 11.55 -5.98 10.96
C SER A 57 11.53 -4.45 10.98
N VAL A 58 11.63 -3.87 12.18
CA VAL A 58 11.82 -2.42 12.37
C VAL A 58 13.12 -1.93 11.74
N ASN A 59 14.16 -2.77 11.73
CA ASN A 59 15.42 -2.40 11.08
C ASN A 59 15.26 -2.29 9.56
N ASP A 60 14.47 -3.16 8.94
CA ASP A 60 14.19 -3.09 7.50
C ASP A 60 13.38 -1.84 7.16
N LEU A 61 12.41 -1.50 8.02
CA LEU A 61 11.65 -0.25 7.92
C LEU A 61 12.56 0.98 7.97
N ILE A 62 13.47 1.06 8.94
CA ILE A 62 14.39 2.19 9.09
C ILE A 62 15.37 2.25 7.91
N ASN A 63 15.86 1.12 7.42
CA ASN A 63 16.70 1.08 6.22
C ASN A 63 15.95 1.58 4.97
N LEU A 64 14.64 1.33 4.89
CA LEU A 64 13.80 1.71 3.77
C LEU A 64 13.36 3.18 3.82
N LEU A 65 12.89 3.65 4.97
CA LEU A 65 12.28 4.98 5.14
C LEU A 65 13.21 6.02 5.80
N GLY A 66 14.31 5.57 6.39
CA GLY A 66 15.13 6.36 7.30
C GLY A 66 14.58 6.39 8.73
N GLU A 67 15.15 7.27 9.53
CA GLU A 67 14.73 7.50 10.91
C GLU A 67 13.34 8.18 10.97
N PRO A 68 12.50 7.82 11.95
CA PRO A 68 11.18 8.43 12.13
C PRO A 68 11.30 9.90 12.56
N VAL A 69 10.31 10.71 12.23
CA VAL A 69 10.27 12.13 12.65
C VAL A 69 9.93 12.28 14.13
N ALA A 70 9.24 11.30 14.70
CA ALA A 70 8.98 11.20 16.12
C ALA A 70 8.86 9.73 16.54
N THR A 71 9.15 9.47 17.81
CA THR A 71 8.98 8.17 18.45
C THR A 71 8.24 8.38 19.76
N LEU A 72 7.16 7.65 19.95
CA LEU A 72 6.33 7.66 21.14
C LEU A 72 6.28 6.26 21.75
N GLU A 73 6.09 6.19 23.06
CA GLU A 73 5.86 4.92 23.77
C GLU A 73 4.41 4.89 24.25
N GLN A 74 3.66 3.84 23.91
CA GLN A 74 2.28 3.67 24.32
C GLN A 74 2.00 2.21 24.67
N ASP A 75 1.66 1.96 25.93
CA ASP A 75 1.45 0.62 26.49
C ASP A 75 2.66 -0.29 26.24
N GLN A 76 2.50 -1.33 25.41
CA GLN A 76 3.54 -2.28 25.00
C GLN A 76 4.15 -1.98 23.63
N TYR A 77 3.73 -0.89 22.99
CA TYR A 77 4.10 -0.54 21.63
C TYR A 77 4.97 0.71 21.59
N LYS A 78 5.98 0.66 20.71
CA LYS A 78 6.72 1.84 20.26
C LYS A 78 6.09 2.33 18.96
N ILE A 79 5.63 3.57 18.95
CA ILE A 79 4.98 4.21 17.80
C ILE A 79 6.01 5.07 17.08
N LEU A 80 6.32 4.69 15.84
CA LEU A 80 7.21 5.42 14.94
C LEU A 80 6.35 6.28 14.01
N GLU A 81 6.56 7.59 14.02
CA GLU A 81 5.87 8.51 13.14
C GLU A 81 6.71 8.82 11.91
N TYR A 82 6.11 8.67 10.72
CA TYR A 82 6.73 8.98 9.44
C TYR A 82 5.91 10.02 8.67
N PRO A 83 6.54 10.81 7.79
CA PRO A 83 5.81 11.67 6.87
C PRO A 83 4.81 10.87 6.03
N SER A 84 3.60 11.38 5.85
CA SER A 84 2.58 10.77 4.98
C SER A 84 2.35 11.60 3.72
N ALA A 85 1.64 11.02 2.74
CA ALA A 85 1.17 11.76 1.56
C ALA A 85 0.22 12.90 1.92
N PHE A 86 -0.47 12.81 3.06
CA PHE A 86 -1.26 13.90 3.61
C PHE A 86 -0.42 14.71 4.61
N SER A 87 0.32 15.71 4.12
CA SER A 87 1.32 16.48 4.88
C SER A 87 0.88 17.07 6.23
N LYS A 88 -0.44 17.16 6.48
CA LYS A 88 -1.00 17.60 7.77
C LYS A 88 -0.90 16.53 8.86
N TYR A 89 -0.76 15.26 8.49
CA TYR A 89 -0.75 14.11 9.39
C TYR A 89 0.44 13.19 9.11
N THR A 90 0.96 12.55 10.15
CA THR A 90 1.99 11.52 10.05
C THR A 90 1.35 10.14 9.95
N SER A 91 1.99 9.24 9.22
CA SER A 91 1.67 7.82 9.33
C SER A 91 2.24 7.28 10.62
N LYS A 92 1.49 6.43 11.31
CA LYS A 92 1.90 5.85 12.59
C LYS A 92 2.14 4.36 12.44
N ILE A 93 3.33 3.92 12.81
CA ILE A 93 3.72 2.52 12.74
C ILE A 93 3.97 2.04 14.17
N PHE A 94 3.13 1.11 14.62
CA PHE A 94 3.20 0.49 15.94
C PHE A 94 4.10 -0.72 15.85
N THR A 95 5.07 -0.79 16.76
CA THR A 95 6.08 -1.83 16.75
C THR A 95 6.21 -2.47 18.12
N SER A 96 6.45 -3.78 18.15
CA SER A 96 6.75 -4.56 19.35
C SER A 96 7.79 -5.62 19.01
N GLU A 97 8.67 -5.96 19.96
CA GLU A 97 9.71 -6.98 19.77
C GLU A 97 10.50 -6.84 18.45
N GLU A 98 10.83 -5.59 18.07
CA GLU A 98 11.53 -5.23 16.81
C GLU A 98 10.76 -5.57 15.52
N LYS A 99 9.45 -5.75 15.59
CA LYS A 99 8.57 -5.99 14.43
C LYS A 99 7.47 -4.94 14.32
N ILE A 100 7.00 -4.74 13.09
CA ILE A 100 5.81 -3.95 12.78
C ILE A 100 4.57 -4.78 13.12
N GLU A 101 3.72 -4.25 13.98
CA GLU A 101 2.47 -4.91 14.39
C GLU A 101 1.25 -4.29 13.69
N PHE A 102 1.28 -2.97 13.53
CA PHE A 102 0.14 -2.22 13.03
C PHE A 102 0.56 -0.91 12.39
N ILE A 103 -0.17 -0.50 11.37
CA ILE A 103 0.10 0.70 10.58
C ILE A 103 -1.19 1.49 10.44
N ARG A 104 -1.15 2.78 10.77
CA ARG A 104 -2.17 3.77 10.41
C ARG A 104 -1.63 4.70 9.35
N GLU A 105 -2.21 4.62 8.17
CA GLU A 105 -1.90 5.47 7.03
C GLU A 105 -3.01 6.52 6.85
N PRO A 106 -2.76 7.80 7.14
CA PRO A 106 -3.65 8.86 6.70
C PRO A 106 -3.56 8.99 5.18
N VAL A 107 -4.72 8.97 4.53
CA VAL A 107 -4.83 9.10 3.08
C VAL A 107 -5.14 10.56 2.75
N LYS A 108 -4.42 11.10 1.77
CA LYS A 108 -4.70 12.44 1.26
C LYS A 108 -6.08 12.43 0.61
N TYR A 109 -6.87 13.45 0.92
CA TYR A 109 -8.17 13.64 0.29
C TYR A 109 -7.99 13.73 -1.24
N GLU A 110 -8.44 12.69 -1.93
CA GLU A 110 -8.41 12.56 -3.38
C GLU A 110 -9.76 12.01 -3.81
N GLU A 111 -10.50 12.75 -4.64
CA GLU A 111 -11.86 12.41 -5.04
C GLU A 111 -11.96 11.03 -5.75
N GLU A 112 -10.84 10.53 -6.26
CA GLU A 112 -10.73 9.24 -6.96
C GLU A 112 -10.55 8.04 -6.01
N ARG A 113 -10.10 8.25 -4.76
CA ARG A 113 -9.93 7.17 -3.77
C ARG A 113 -11.19 6.98 -2.94
N LYS A 114 -12.10 6.16 -3.47
CA LYS A 114 -13.39 5.87 -2.84
C LYS A 114 -13.47 4.45 -2.32
N ILE A 115 -14.28 4.26 -1.27
CA ILE A 115 -14.53 2.95 -0.67
C ILE A 115 -15.11 1.93 -1.66
N ASN A 116 -15.83 2.38 -2.69
CA ASN A 116 -16.42 1.49 -3.70
C ASN A 116 -15.39 0.61 -4.40
N SER A 117 -14.15 1.11 -4.63
CA SER A 117 -13.11 0.28 -5.25
C SER A 117 -12.70 -0.90 -4.36
N TYR A 118 -12.71 -0.72 -3.04
CA TYR A 118 -12.45 -1.79 -2.08
C TYR A 118 -13.63 -2.76 -1.98
N LEU A 119 -14.87 -2.25 -2.01
CA LEU A 119 -16.06 -3.10 -2.00
C LEU A 119 -16.14 -3.97 -3.27
N GLU A 120 -15.79 -3.43 -4.43
CA GLU A 120 -15.71 -4.18 -5.69
C GLU A 120 -14.60 -5.25 -5.66
N GLN A 121 -13.46 -4.93 -5.04
CA GLN A 121 -12.30 -5.83 -4.99
C GLN A 121 -12.40 -6.92 -3.91
N LEU A 122 -12.93 -6.57 -2.73
CA LEU A 122 -12.88 -7.40 -1.52
C LEU A 122 -14.26 -7.94 -1.10
N GLY A 123 -15.35 -7.42 -1.67
CA GLY A 123 -16.70 -7.72 -1.25
C GLY A 123 -17.15 -6.92 -0.02
N GLU A 124 -18.20 -7.40 0.65
CA GLU A 124 -18.69 -6.76 1.87
C GLU A 124 -17.70 -6.96 3.04
N PRO A 125 -17.48 -5.93 3.87
CA PRO A 125 -16.65 -6.05 5.06
C PRO A 125 -17.33 -6.95 6.11
N VAL A 126 -16.52 -7.51 7.01
CA VAL A 126 -17.02 -8.30 8.14
C VAL A 126 -17.77 -7.41 9.14
N ALA A 127 -17.33 -6.15 9.30
CA ALA A 127 -17.99 -5.17 10.15
C ALA A 127 -17.89 -3.76 9.56
N LYS A 128 -18.88 -2.92 9.88
CA LYS A 128 -18.88 -1.47 9.59
C LYS A 128 -18.99 -0.74 10.94
N LEU A 129 -17.93 -0.04 11.34
CA LEU A 129 -17.78 0.51 12.69
C LEU A 129 -17.31 1.97 12.65
N TYR A 130 -17.57 2.70 13.72
CA TYR A 130 -17.21 4.09 13.91
C TYR A 130 -15.98 4.19 14.78
N ASP A 131 -15.02 5.03 14.40
CA ASP A 131 -13.97 5.45 15.32
C ASP A 131 -14.46 6.72 16.00
N GLU A 132 -14.72 6.72 17.31
CA GLU A 132 -15.20 7.92 18.00
C GLU A 132 -14.24 9.11 17.88
N SER A 133 -12.94 8.86 17.64
CA SER A 133 -11.95 9.91 17.39
C SER A 133 -12.08 10.55 16.01
N LEU A 134 -12.63 9.82 15.04
CA LEU A 134 -12.97 10.28 13.70
C LEU A 134 -14.47 10.55 13.68
N SER A 135 -14.89 11.81 13.85
CA SER A 135 -16.28 12.29 13.73
C SER A 135 -17.26 11.31 13.08
N LEU A 136 -18.48 11.13 13.65
CA LEU A 136 -19.53 10.19 13.19
C LEU A 136 -19.91 10.26 11.68
N SER A 137 -19.35 11.21 10.94
CA SER A 137 -19.34 11.27 9.47
C SER A 137 -18.42 10.23 8.80
N TYR A 138 -17.54 9.54 9.53
CA TYR A 138 -16.64 8.51 9.00
C TYR A 138 -17.05 7.11 9.45
N LEU A 139 -16.92 6.15 8.55
CA LEU A 139 -17.23 4.74 8.76
C LEU A 139 -16.03 3.89 8.37
N GLY A 140 -15.62 3.01 9.28
CA GLY A 140 -14.59 1.99 9.10
C GLY A 140 -15.18 0.71 8.53
N TYR A 141 -14.62 0.25 7.41
CA TYR A 141 -14.96 -0.99 6.72
C TYR A 141 -13.87 -2.02 7.05
N ILE A 142 -14.21 -3.03 7.87
CA ILE A 142 -13.24 -3.92 8.50
C ILE A 142 -13.14 -5.26 7.75
N TYR A 143 -11.94 -5.60 7.31
CA TYR A 143 -11.58 -6.80 6.56
C TYR A 143 -10.48 -7.57 7.34
N PRO A 144 -10.85 -8.21 8.46
CA PRO A 144 -9.86 -8.72 9.41
C PRO A 144 -9.04 -9.87 8.82
N GLU A 145 -9.65 -10.73 7.99
CA GLU A 145 -8.96 -11.83 7.31
C GLU A 145 -7.98 -11.35 6.24
N GLN A 146 -8.12 -10.11 5.78
CA GLN A 146 -7.22 -9.46 4.83
C GLN A 146 -6.18 -8.57 5.55
N GLY A 147 -6.27 -8.43 6.88
CA GLY A 147 -5.38 -7.56 7.64
C GLY A 147 -5.60 -6.07 7.35
N LEU A 148 -6.84 -5.67 7.05
CA LEU A 148 -7.15 -4.35 6.50
C LEU A 148 -8.37 -3.74 7.19
N ALA A 149 -8.32 -2.44 7.47
CA ALA A 149 -9.50 -1.62 7.73
C ALA A 149 -9.40 -0.32 6.94
N VAL A 150 -10.52 0.12 6.35
CA VAL A 150 -10.57 1.32 5.51
C VAL A 150 -11.59 2.29 6.09
N PHE A 151 -11.17 3.51 6.41
CA PHE A 151 -12.03 4.55 6.96
C PHE A 151 -12.37 5.56 5.89
N ALA A 152 -13.66 5.69 5.61
CA ALA A 152 -14.18 6.55 4.57
C ALA A 152 -15.34 7.40 5.08
N HIS A 153 -15.48 8.58 4.50
CA HIS A 153 -16.61 9.45 4.77
C HIS A 153 -17.90 8.78 4.26
N LYS A 154 -18.94 8.76 5.08
CA LYS A 154 -20.19 8.03 4.81
C LYS A 154 -20.90 8.46 3.55
N THR A 155 -20.89 9.76 3.27
CA THR A 155 -21.76 10.36 2.25
C THR A 155 -21.15 10.26 0.85
N ASP A 156 -19.86 10.57 0.72
CA ASP A 156 -19.17 10.59 -0.58
C ASP A 156 -18.22 9.40 -0.79
N GLY A 157 -18.02 8.59 0.25
CA GLY A 157 -17.18 7.39 0.22
C GLY A 157 -15.69 7.68 0.17
N ILE A 158 -15.24 8.92 0.40
CA ILE A 158 -13.83 9.30 0.27
C ILE A 158 -13.03 8.74 1.43
N ILE A 159 -11.94 8.04 1.11
CA ILE A 159 -11.06 7.39 2.09
C ILE A 159 -10.17 8.45 2.75
N ILE A 160 -10.08 8.40 4.08
CA ILE A 160 -9.25 9.30 4.88
C ILE A 160 -8.15 8.59 5.65
N GLU A 161 -8.32 7.29 5.94
CA GLU A 161 -7.35 6.51 6.68
C GLU A 161 -7.46 5.04 6.29
N ILE A 162 -6.32 4.37 6.20
CA ILE A 162 -6.23 2.93 5.99
C ILE A 162 -5.37 2.34 7.10
N TRP A 163 -5.84 1.24 7.68
CA TRP A 163 -5.12 0.51 8.69
C TRP A 163 -4.68 -0.84 8.16
N TYR A 164 -3.43 -1.22 8.45
CA TYR A 164 -2.88 -2.52 8.10
C TYR A 164 -2.42 -3.25 9.36
N PHE A 165 -2.79 -4.52 9.48
CA PHE A 165 -2.44 -5.42 10.60
C PHE A 165 -2.24 -6.84 10.06
N GLU A 166 -1.67 -7.73 10.87
CA GLU A 166 -1.63 -9.15 10.50
C GLU A 166 -3.04 -9.73 10.39
N PRO A 167 -3.36 -10.51 9.33
CA PRO A 167 -4.65 -11.17 9.17
C PRO A 167 -5.12 -11.90 10.42
N THR A 168 -6.36 -11.64 10.81
CA THR A 168 -6.94 -12.15 12.06
C THR A 168 -8.47 -12.29 11.95
N ASN A 169 -9.14 -12.59 13.06
CA ASN A 169 -10.61 -12.57 13.15
C ASN A 169 -11.13 -11.27 13.77
N ILE A 170 -12.42 -10.98 13.60
CA ILE A 170 -13.02 -9.74 14.10
C ILE A 170 -12.89 -9.55 15.61
N GLY A 171 -13.02 -10.61 16.41
CA GLY A 171 -12.89 -10.53 17.86
C GLY A 171 -11.49 -10.07 18.29
N ASN A 172 -10.46 -10.70 17.73
CA ASN A 172 -9.07 -10.32 17.99
C ASN A 172 -8.76 -8.91 17.49
N PHE A 173 -9.27 -8.52 16.31
CA PHE A 173 -9.10 -7.16 15.80
C PHE A 173 -9.68 -6.13 16.78
N LEU A 174 -10.91 -6.33 17.26
CA LEU A 174 -11.58 -5.42 18.17
C LEU A 174 -10.89 -5.34 19.53
N THR A 175 -10.29 -6.44 20.03
CA THR A 175 -9.57 -6.40 21.31
C THR A 175 -8.20 -5.72 21.21
N THR A 176 -7.57 -5.70 20.04
CA THR A 176 -6.18 -5.24 19.87
C THR A 176 -6.09 -3.87 19.22
N TRP A 177 -6.73 -3.68 18.08
CA TRP A 177 -6.60 -2.48 17.25
C TRP A 177 -7.89 -1.65 17.19
N GLY A 178 -9.04 -2.32 17.22
CA GLY A 178 -10.36 -1.72 17.08
C GLY A 178 -11.10 -1.46 18.40
N LYS A 179 -10.39 -1.35 19.53
CA LYS A 179 -11.00 -1.28 20.87
C LYS A 179 -11.90 -0.07 21.10
N ASP A 180 -11.61 1.02 20.39
CA ASP A 180 -12.33 2.28 20.45
C ASP A 180 -13.35 2.39 19.30
N LEU A 181 -13.52 1.31 18.52
CA LEU A 181 -14.50 1.27 17.44
C LEU A 181 -15.85 0.82 17.98
N VAL A 182 -16.89 1.58 17.63
CA VAL A 182 -18.26 1.34 18.09
C VAL A 182 -19.19 1.05 16.92
N GLU A 183 -20.28 0.33 17.18
CA GLU A 183 -21.38 0.23 16.23
C GLU A 183 -22.09 1.58 16.10
N GLU A 184 -22.94 1.72 15.08
CA GLU A 184 -23.76 2.93 14.94
C GLU A 184 -24.54 3.17 16.24
N PRO A 185 -24.39 4.34 16.89
CA PRO A 185 -25.20 4.64 18.04
C PRO A 185 -26.66 4.59 17.61
N ALA A 186 -27.47 3.76 18.27
CA ALA A 186 -28.90 3.75 18.03
C ALA A 186 -29.44 5.16 18.24
N ASP A 187 -30.19 5.68 17.26
CA ASP A 187 -30.78 7.02 17.31
C ASP A 187 -31.30 7.30 18.73
N GLU A 188 -30.73 8.29 19.42
CA GLU A 188 -31.30 8.74 20.68
C GLU A 188 -32.76 9.13 20.37
N PRO A 189 -33.75 8.57 21.07
CA PRO A 189 -35.14 8.89 20.79
C PRO A 189 -35.31 10.40 20.89
N GLU A 190 -35.76 11.02 19.80
CA GLU A 190 -36.01 12.46 19.73
C GLU A 190 -36.71 12.88 21.02
N THR A 191 -36.00 13.65 21.85
CA THR A 191 -36.62 14.27 23.01
C THR A 191 -37.55 15.34 22.46
N ILE A 192 -38.81 14.96 22.27
CA ILE A 192 -39.92 15.87 21.99
C ILE A 192 -39.91 16.92 23.09
N LYS A 193 -39.46 18.13 22.76
CA LYS A 193 -39.62 19.33 23.58
C LYS A 193 -40.90 20.05 23.22
#